data_AF-A0A1T5J3C7-F1
#
_entry.id   AF-A0A1T5J3C7-F1
#
_cell.length_a   1.000
_cell.length_b   1.000
_cell.length_c   1.000
_cell.angle_alpha   90.00
_cell.angle_beta   90.00
_cell.angle_gamma   90.00
#
_symmetry.space_group_name_H-M   'P 1'
#
loop_
_entity.id
_entity.type
_entity.pdbx_description
1 polymer ?
#
loop_
_entity_poly.entity_id
_entity_poly.type
_entity_poly.pdbx_seq_one_letter_code
_entity_poly.pdbx_strand_id
1 'polypeptide(L)'
;MVDLVFEEARECAMASRAVETIVSQFDACKVNSVGADPILHADYLQSCKDRIARLTPELTRASKSLTACGPNRVTEDTWFRATRDAAAAGNQQAQLCLVDGKFKLTTPLTADERREYEVQATKYINAGMQRGDWRMAELLHASRRYRTDGMPLPGTVLGSDLPSILELNRLLRLAASDKAYSTRLDYLPASRGPAPSPQDIQQAQHWAERTCQLYFKHSPRLATTPEVCSSPYVVM
;
A
#
# COMPACT_ATOMS: atom_id res chain seq x y z
N MET A 1 -7.53 -8.56 -23.06
CA MET A 1 -7.58 -9.87 -22.37
C MET A 1 -6.68 -9.85 -21.13
N VAL A 2 -5.40 -9.48 -21.24
CA VAL A 2 -4.46 -9.41 -20.09
C VAL A 2 -4.99 -8.53 -18.94
N ASP A 3 -5.56 -7.36 -19.24
CA ASP A 3 -6.13 -6.47 -18.21
C ASP A 3 -7.30 -7.10 -17.46
N LEU A 4 -8.19 -7.82 -18.15
CA LEU A 4 -9.34 -8.48 -17.52
C LEU A 4 -8.86 -9.57 -16.55
N VAL A 5 -7.88 -10.38 -16.97
CA VAL A 5 -7.28 -11.42 -16.11
C VAL A 5 -6.62 -10.79 -14.88
N PHE A 6 -5.95 -9.65 -15.04
CA PHE A 6 -5.38 -8.92 -13.91
C PHE A 6 -6.46 -8.41 -12.95
N GLU A 7 -7.52 -7.77 -13.45
CA GLU A 7 -8.58 -7.23 -12.59
C GLU A 7 -9.32 -8.33 -11.84
N GLU A 8 -9.71 -9.41 -12.52
CA GLU A 8 -10.33 -10.58 -11.88
C GLU A 8 -9.41 -11.18 -10.80
N ALA A 9 -8.12 -11.36 -11.12
CA ALA A 9 -7.16 -11.90 -10.18
C ALA A 9 -6.98 -11.00 -8.95
N ARG A 10 -6.93 -9.68 -9.18
CA ARG A 10 -6.79 -8.66 -8.13
C ARG A 10 -8.01 -8.64 -7.23
N GLU A 11 -9.22 -8.60 -7.78
CA GLU A 11 -10.46 -8.60 -6.99
C GLU A 11 -10.57 -9.85 -6.12
N CYS A 12 -10.23 -11.02 -6.67
CA CYS A 12 -10.26 -12.27 -5.94
C CYS A 12 -9.21 -12.34 -4.82
N ALA A 13 -7.98 -11.92 -5.09
CA ALA A 13 -6.93 -11.85 -4.07
C ALA A 13 -7.31 -10.89 -2.94
N MET A 14 -7.85 -9.71 -3.27
CA MET A 14 -8.30 -8.73 -2.28
C MET A 14 -9.48 -9.24 -1.44
N ALA A 15 -10.46 -9.91 -2.06
CA ALA A 15 -11.57 -10.53 -1.35
C ALA A 15 -11.08 -11.62 -0.39
N SER A 16 -10.15 -12.48 -0.82
CA SER A 16 -9.54 -13.50 0.05
C SER A 16 -8.84 -12.88 1.26
N ARG A 17 -8.00 -11.87 1.03
CA ARG A 17 -7.32 -11.13 2.12
C ARG A 17 -8.27 -10.47 3.09
N ALA A 18 -9.35 -9.88 2.60
CA ALA A 18 -10.35 -9.25 3.44
C ALA A 18 -11.05 -10.27 4.34
N VAL A 19 -11.46 -11.43 3.78
CA VAL A 19 -12.04 -12.53 4.56
C VAL A 19 -11.05 -13.03 5.61
N GLU A 20 -9.81 -13.34 5.24
CA GLU A 20 -8.77 -13.79 6.17
C GLU A 20 -8.54 -12.80 7.32
N THR A 21 -8.41 -11.51 6.97
CA THR A 21 -8.15 -10.45 7.95
C THR A 21 -9.31 -10.31 8.91
N ILE A 22 -10.55 -10.25 8.42
CA ILE A 22 -11.72 -10.07 9.28
C ILE A 22 -11.95 -11.31 10.16
N VAL A 23 -11.80 -12.52 9.62
CA VAL A 23 -11.91 -13.76 10.41
C VAL A 23 -10.85 -13.81 11.50
N SER A 24 -9.60 -13.45 11.19
CA SER A 24 -8.53 -13.36 12.20
C SER A 24 -8.84 -12.36 13.31
N GLN A 25 -9.44 -11.21 12.97
CA GLN A 25 -9.91 -10.24 13.97
C GLN A 25 -11.04 -10.80 14.85
N PHE A 26 -11.95 -11.59 14.27
CA PHE A 26 -13.02 -12.24 15.03
C PHE A 26 -12.47 -13.32 15.96
N ASP A 27 -11.49 -14.10 15.51
CA ASP A 27 -10.85 -15.12 16.33
C ASP A 27 -10.03 -14.51 17.47
N ALA A 28 -9.34 -13.39 17.22
CA ALA A 28 -8.66 -12.64 18.29
C ALA A 28 -9.64 -12.21 19.41
N CYS A 29 -10.88 -11.87 19.06
CA CYS A 29 -11.94 -11.55 20.03
C CYS A 29 -12.47 -12.77 20.80
N LYS A 30 -12.26 -14.00 20.33
CA LYS A 30 -12.65 -15.23 21.05
C LYS A 30 -11.59 -15.66 22.07
N VAL A 31 -10.31 -15.52 21.72
CA VAL A 31 -9.18 -16.11 22.47
C VAL A 31 -8.86 -15.38 23.77
N ASN A 32 -9.09 -14.07 23.87
CA ASN A 32 -8.71 -13.26 25.04
C ASN A 32 -9.75 -13.24 26.19
N SER A 33 -10.51 -14.32 26.36
CA SER A 33 -11.54 -14.44 27.40
C SER A 33 -11.05 -15.06 28.73
N VAL A 34 -9.77 -15.46 28.82
CA VAL A 34 -9.24 -16.20 29.97
C VAL A 34 -8.19 -15.38 30.73
N GLY A 35 -8.53 -14.95 31.96
CA GLY A 35 -7.56 -14.46 32.96
C GLY A 35 -7.32 -12.93 33.02
N ALA A 36 -8.15 -12.10 32.39
CA ALA A 36 -8.00 -10.64 32.43
C ALA A 36 -8.65 -9.99 33.68
N ASP A 37 -8.09 -8.86 34.13
CA ASP A 37 -8.71 -7.97 35.12
C ASP A 37 -10.16 -7.65 34.72
N PRO A 38 -11.16 -7.77 35.63
CA PRO A 38 -12.58 -7.60 35.29
C PRO A 38 -12.94 -6.28 34.59
N ILE A 39 -12.27 -5.17 34.94
CA ILE A 39 -12.56 -3.85 34.35
C ILE A 39 -11.96 -3.75 32.95
N LEU A 40 -10.68 -4.11 32.80
CA LEU A 40 -10.02 -4.16 31.48
C LEU A 40 -10.70 -5.17 30.55
N HIS A 41 -11.29 -6.22 31.12
CA HIS A 41 -12.03 -7.22 30.38
C HIS A 41 -13.36 -6.69 29.82
N ALA A 42 -14.11 -5.87 30.56
CA ALA A 42 -15.38 -5.30 30.10
C ALA A 42 -15.20 -4.36 28.90
N ASP A 43 -14.23 -3.44 28.97
CA ASP A 43 -13.91 -2.52 27.86
C ASP A 43 -13.41 -3.27 26.62
N TYR A 44 -12.59 -4.30 26.83
CA TYR A 44 -12.13 -5.18 25.75
C TYR A 44 -13.30 -5.90 25.06
N LEU A 45 -14.21 -6.51 25.84
CA LEU A 45 -15.39 -7.20 25.30
C LEU A 45 -16.29 -6.24 24.52
N GLN A 46 -16.49 -5.01 25.01
CA GLN A 46 -17.26 -4.00 24.30
C GLN A 46 -16.58 -3.60 22.99
N SER A 47 -15.26 -3.34 23.01
CA SER A 47 -14.48 -3.06 21.80
C SER A 47 -14.57 -4.19 20.77
N CYS A 48 -14.57 -5.44 21.23
CA CYS A 48 -14.76 -6.61 20.38
C CYS A 48 -16.17 -6.69 19.78
N LYS A 49 -17.22 -6.45 20.56
CA LYS A 49 -18.60 -6.38 20.05
C LYS A 49 -18.74 -5.32 18.96
N ASP A 50 -18.23 -4.12 19.20
CA ASP A 50 -18.30 -3.01 18.24
C ASP A 50 -17.51 -3.32 16.96
N ARG A 51 -16.33 -3.94 17.09
CA ARG A 51 -15.51 -4.39 15.95
C ARG A 51 -16.21 -5.46 15.13
N ILE A 52 -16.81 -6.46 15.78
CA ILE A 52 -17.56 -7.52 15.10
C ILE A 52 -18.76 -6.93 14.35
N ALA A 53 -19.54 -6.07 15.01
CA ALA A 53 -20.68 -5.41 14.40
C ALA A 53 -20.27 -4.58 13.16
N ARG A 54 -19.18 -3.82 13.26
CA ARG A 54 -18.65 -3.02 12.14
C ARG A 54 -18.17 -3.86 10.96
N LEU A 55 -17.45 -4.96 11.21
CA LEU A 55 -16.82 -5.77 10.16
C LEU A 55 -17.73 -6.85 9.56
N THR A 56 -18.87 -7.17 10.19
CA THR A 56 -19.80 -8.20 9.69
C THR A 56 -20.33 -7.90 8.28
N PRO A 57 -20.78 -6.68 7.95
CA PRO A 57 -21.19 -6.33 6.60
C PRO A 57 -20.05 -6.45 5.58
N GLU A 58 -18.83 -6.09 5.97
CA GLU A 58 -17.63 -6.21 5.13
C GLU A 58 -17.29 -7.67 4.85
N LEU A 59 -17.34 -8.54 5.88
CA LEU A 59 -17.14 -9.98 5.72
C LEU A 59 -18.16 -10.58 4.76
N THR A 60 -19.43 -10.17 4.87
CA THR A 60 -20.50 -10.63 3.98
C THR A 60 -20.21 -10.25 2.53
N ARG A 61 -19.81 -8.99 2.29
CA ARG A 61 -19.44 -8.50 0.96
C ARG A 61 -18.23 -9.23 0.40
N ALA A 62 -17.15 -9.32 1.18
CA ALA A 62 -15.92 -9.98 0.78
C ALA A 62 -16.14 -11.48 0.50
N SER A 63 -16.95 -12.16 1.32
CA SER A 63 -17.30 -13.57 1.12
C SER A 63 -18.10 -13.78 -0.17
N LYS A 64 -19.02 -12.86 -0.50
CA LYS A 64 -19.78 -12.91 -1.75
C LYS A 64 -18.85 -12.72 -2.96
N SER A 65 -17.96 -11.73 -2.92
CA SER A 65 -16.95 -11.52 -3.97
C SER A 65 -16.04 -12.73 -4.13
N LEU A 66 -15.55 -13.30 -3.01
CA LEU A 66 -14.71 -14.49 -3.02
C LEU A 66 -15.45 -15.72 -3.58
N THR A 67 -16.76 -15.84 -3.34
CA THR A 67 -17.58 -16.91 -3.94
C THR A 67 -17.71 -16.74 -5.44
N ALA A 68 -17.81 -15.50 -5.94
CA ALA A 68 -17.88 -15.21 -7.38
C ALA A 68 -16.59 -15.60 -8.14
N CYS A 69 -15.45 -15.66 -7.45
CA CYS A 69 -14.18 -16.15 -7.99
C CYS A 69 -14.17 -17.65 -8.34
N GLY A 70 -15.22 -18.38 -7.96
CA GLY A 70 -15.35 -19.81 -8.24
C GLY A 70 -14.49 -20.71 -7.32
N PRO A 71 -14.53 -22.03 -7.53
CA PRO A 71 -13.83 -23.01 -6.70
C PRO A 71 -12.30 -22.92 -6.85
N ASN A 72 -11.81 -22.46 -8.00
CA ASN A 72 -10.40 -22.21 -8.27
C ASN A 72 -10.03 -20.82 -7.76
N ARG A 73 -10.01 -20.64 -6.44
CA ARG A 73 -9.64 -19.38 -5.81
C ARG A 73 -8.31 -18.90 -6.39
N VAL A 74 -8.28 -17.67 -6.90
CA VAL A 74 -7.05 -17.04 -7.37
C VAL A 74 -6.07 -17.03 -6.21
N THR A 75 -4.96 -17.75 -6.37
CA THR A 75 -3.88 -17.73 -5.39
C THR A 75 -3.10 -16.43 -5.52
N GLU A 76 -2.38 -16.08 -4.46
CA GLU A 76 -1.44 -14.96 -4.45
C GLU A 76 -0.39 -15.08 -5.56
N ASP A 77 0.04 -16.31 -5.88
CA ASP A 77 0.96 -16.57 -6.99
C ASP A 77 0.32 -16.31 -8.36
N THR A 78 -0.95 -16.67 -8.55
CA THR A 78 -1.70 -16.37 -9.78
C THR A 78 -1.89 -14.86 -9.94
N TRP A 79 -2.24 -14.16 -8.85
CA TRP A 79 -2.37 -12.71 -8.87
C TRP A 79 -1.05 -12.00 -9.16
N PHE A 80 0.06 -12.46 -8.60
CA PHE A 80 1.39 -11.94 -8.91
C PHE A 80 1.74 -12.09 -10.40
N ARG A 81 1.54 -13.28 -10.98
CA ARG A 81 1.80 -13.52 -12.41
C ARG A 81 0.92 -12.64 -13.31
N ALA A 82 -0.38 -12.60 -13.04
CA ALA A 82 -1.31 -11.75 -13.79
C ALA A 82 -0.93 -10.26 -13.70
N THR A 83 -0.50 -9.80 -12.52
CA THR A 83 -0.03 -8.43 -12.31
C THR A 83 1.25 -8.14 -13.10
N ARG A 84 2.22 -9.06 -13.06
CA ARG A 84 3.46 -8.92 -13.82
C ARG A 84 3.19 -8.83 -15.33
N ASP A 85 2.34 -9.71 -15.85
CA ASP A 85 2.04 -9.78 -17.28
C ASP A 85 1.26 -8.53 -17.74
N ALA A 86 0.30 -8.05 -16.94
CA ALA A 86 -0.41 -6.80 -17.21
C ALA A 86 0.50 -5.56 -17.10
N ALA A 87 1.39 -5.52 -16.11
CA ALA A 87 2.36 -4.44 -15.97
C ALA A 87 3.29 -4.35 -17.18
N ALA A 88 3.77 -5.51 -17.67
CA ALA A 88 4.58 -5.63 -18.87
C ALA A 88 3.82 -5.20 -20.14
N ALA A 89 2.50 -5.42 -20.19
CA ALA A 89 1.62 -4.94 -21.25
C ALA A 89 1.30 -3.43 -21.18
N GLY A 90 1.78 -2.72 -20.15
CA GLY A 90 1.62 -1.27 -20.00
C GLY A 90 0.48 -0.83 -19.09
N ASN A 91 -0.21 -1.77 -18.42
CA ASN A 91 -1.26 -1.43 -17.46
C ASN A 91 -0.67 -0.69 -16.25
N GLN A 92 -1.04 0.58 -16.07
CA GLN A 92 -0.45 1.44 -15.04
C GLN A 92 -0.85 1.01 -13.62
N GLN A 93 -2.06 0.49 -13.44
CA GLN A 93 -2.51 -0.01 -12.14
C GLN A 93 -1.72 -1.29 -11.77
N ALA A 94 -1.51 -2.18 -12.72
CA ALA A 94 -0.69 -3.37 -12.53
C ALA A 94 0.78 -3.02 -12.25
N GLN A 95 1.34 -2.00 -12.92
CA GLN A 95 2.68 -1.47 -12.62
C GLN A 95 2.78 -0.99 -11.17
N LEU A 96 1.79 -0.21 -10.70
CA LEU A 96 1.72 0.27 -9.33
C LEU A 96 1.61 -0.89 -8.32
N CYS A 97 0.75 -1.87 -8.59
CA CYS A 97 0.61 -3.08 -7.79
C CYS A 97 1.90 -3.90 -7.73
N LEU A 98 2.60 -4.03 -8.85
CA LEU A 98 3.86 -4.75 -8.90
C LEU A 98 4.91 -4.06 -8.03
N VAL A 99 5.04 -2.73 -8.12
CA VAL A 99 5.96 -1.93 -7.28
C VAL A 99 5.58 -2.02 -5.80
N ASP A 100 4.28 -2.04 -5.48
CA ASP A 100 3.81 -2.18 -4.09
C ASP A 100 4.22 -3.53 -3.50
N GLY A 101 4.34 -4.57 -4.34
CA GLY A 101 5.01 -5.83 -4.01
C GLY A 101 4.44 -6.57 -2.80
N LYS A 102 3.23 -6.22 -2.34
CA LYS A 102 2.58 -6.79 -1.15
C LYS A 102 1.99 -8.18 -1.40
N PHE A 103 2.55 -8.98 -2.32
CA PHE A 103 2.07 -10.34 -2.62
C PHE A 103 2.44 -11.31 -1.49
N LYS A 104 1.51 -12.20 -1.10
CA LYS A 104 1.79 -13.27 -0.11
C LYS A 104 2.13 -14.56 -0.86
N LEU A 105 3.26 -14.56 -1.56
CA LEU A 105 3.67 -15.70 -2.40
C LEU A 105 3.85 -16.95 -1.55
N THR A 106 3.31 -18.09 -2.01
CA THR A 106 3.52 -19.37 -1.34
C THR A 106 4.89 -19.95 -1.65
N THR A 107 5.40 -19.61 -2.83
CA THR A 107 6.73 -20.02 -3.30
C THR A 107 7.63 -18.79 -3.35
N PRO A 108 8.78 -18.78 -2.65
CA PRO A 108 9.74 -17.69 -2.76
C PRO A 108 10.23 -17.53 -4.20
N LEU A 109 10.40 -16.28 -4.64
CA LEU A 109 11.04 -16.01 -5.93
C LEU A 109 12.46 -16.55 -5.96
N THR A 110 12.85 -17.11 -7.11
CA THR A 110 14.24 -17.42 -7.41
C THR A 110 15.09 -16.15 -7.47
N ALA A 111 16.42 -16.29 -7.44
CA ALA A 111 17.33 -15.16 -7.53
C ALA A 111 17.15 -14.38 -8.86
N ASP A 112 16.93 -15.09 -9.96
CA ASP A 112 16.72 -14.48 -11.28
C ASP A 112 15.37 -13.74 -11.34
N GLU A 113 14.28 -14.36 -10.86
CA GLU A 113 12.96 -13.70 -10.79
C GLU A 113 12.99 -12.45 -9.91
N ARG A 114 13.75 -12.48 -8.81
CA ARG A 114 13.94 -11.31 -7.94
C ARG A 114 14.68 -10.19 -8.68
N ARG A 115 15.76 -10.51 -9.40
CA ARG A 115 16.51 -9.54 -10.19
C ARG A 115 15.66 -8.94 -11.31
N GLU A 116 14.87 -9.77 -11.99
CA GLU A 116 13.91 -9.31 -13.01
C GLU A 116 12.86 -8.37 -12.40
N TYR A 117 12.32 -8.73 -11.24
CA TYR A 117 11.41 -7.88 -10.49
C TYR A 117 12.03 -6.52 -10.18
N GLU A 118 13.27 -6.48 -9.65
CA GLU A 118 13.96 -5.23 -9.30
C GLU A 118 14.12 -4.29 -10.50
N VAL A 119 14.53 -4.85 -11.65
CA VAL A 119 14.67 -4.10 -12.90
C VAL A 119 13.32 -3.54 -13.36
N GLN A 120 12.28 -4.37 -13.36
CA GLN A 120 10.95 -3.96 -13.80
C GLN A 120 10.32 -2.92 -12.86
N ALA A 121 10.40 -3.14 -11.55
CA ALA A 121 9.89 -2.21 -10.55
C ALA A 121 10.60 -0.85 -10.64
N THR A 122 11.93 -0.83 -10.79
CA THR A 122 12.69 0.42 -11.00
C THR A 122 12.21 1.17 -12.24
N LYS A 123 12.01 0.45 -13.35
CA LYS A 123 11.48 1.03 -14.59
C LYS A 123 10.08 1.63 -14.36
N TYR A 124 9.20 0.93 -13.65
CA TYR A 124 7.83 1.39 -13.40
C TYR A 124 7.74 2.54 -12.42
N ILE A 125 8.63 2.61 -11.41
CA ILE A 125 8.78 3.76 -10.53
C ILE A 125 9.11 5.00 -11.34
N ASN A 126 10.17 4.93 -12.16
CA ASN A 126 10.60 6.05 -12.99
C ASN A 126 9.48 6.50 -13.93
N ALA A 127 8.82 5.56 -14.59
CA ALA A 127 7.71 5.86 -15.50
C ALA A 127 6.51 6.48 -14.75
N GLY A 128 6.17 5.99 -13.56
CA GLY A 128 5.08 6.54 -12.73
C GLY A 128 5.37 7.97 -12.27
N MET A 129 6.60 8.23 -11.81
CA MET A 129 7.04 9.57 -11.41
C MET A 129 7.04 10.54 -12.60
N GLN A 130 7.51 10.13 -13.77
CA GLN A 130 7.54 10.96 -14.97
C GLN A 130 6.15 11.29 -15.52
N ARG A 131 5.16 10.42 -15.31
CA ARG A 131 3.76 10.68 -15.65
C ARG A 131 3.05 11.63 -14.68
N GLY A 132 3.67 11.96 -13.55
CA GLY A 132 3.03 12.72 -12.49
C GLY A 132 2.00 11.91 -11.70
N ASP A 133 2.20 10.60 -11.53
CA ASP A 133 1.27 9.74 -10.76
C ASP A 133 1.52 9.89 -9.25
N TRP A 134 0.64 10.62 -8.56
CA TRP A 134 0.77 10.80 -7.12
C TRP A 134 0.68 9.52 -6.31
N ARG A 135 0.02 8.47 -6.83
CA ARG A 135 -0.02 7.16 -6.16
C ARG A 135 1.36 6.53 -6.11
N MET A 136 2.17 6.71 -7.15
CA MET A 136 3.56 6.28 -7.15
C MET A 136 4.37 7.06 -6.11
N ALA A 137 4.25 8.38 -6.07
CA ALA A 137 4.95 9.21 -5.09
C ALA A 137 4.58 8.82 -3.64
N GLU A 138 3.29 8.59 -3.35
CA GLU A 138 2.84 8.12 -2.03
C GLU A 138 3.35 6.71 -1.73
N LEU A 139 3.35 5.79 -2.71
CA LEU A 139 3.91 4.45 -2.53
C LEU A 139 5.39 4.51 -2.12
N LEU A 140 6.19 5.31 -2.83
CA LEU A 140 7.60 5.51 -2.48
C LEU A 140 7.73 6.09 -1.06
N HIS A 141 6.93 7.09 -0.72
CA HIS A 141 6.95 7.74 0.60
C HIS A 141 6.55 6.78 1.72
N ALA A 142 5.48 6.00 1.54
CA ALA A 142 4.96 5.06 2.53
C ALA A 142 5.93 3.91 2.76
N SER A 143 6.43 3.28 1.70
CA SER A 143 7.41 2.18 1.79
C SER A 143 8.70 2.61 2.47
N ARG A 144 9.13 3.86 2.25
CA ARG A 144 10.29 4.42 2.92
C ARG A 144 10.04 4.71 4.39
N ARG A 145 8.79 4.94 4.85
CA ARG A 145 8.42 5.29 6.24
C ARG A 145 8.34 4.10 7.20
N TYR A 146 8.07 2.90 6.72
CA TYR A 146 8.09 1.70 7.54
C TYR A 146 9.46 1.01 7.40
N ARG A 147 10.00 0.45 8.49
CA ARG A 147 11.15 -0.47 8.35
C ARG A 147 10.66 -1.62 7.49
N THR A 148 11.30 -1.83 6.36
CA THR A 148 10.99 -2.90 5.40
C THR A 148 11.47 -4.26 5.89
N ASP A 149 11.88 -4.38 7.15
CA ASP A 149 12.21 -5.63 7.83
C ASP A 149 11.00 -6.58 7.71
N GLY A 150 11.03 -7.47 6.71
CA GLY A 150 9.95 -8.40 6.40
C GLY A 150 9.08 -8.08 5.17
N MET A 151 9.33 -7.01 4.40
CA MET A 151 8.69 -6.77 3.09
C MET A 151 9.63 -7.22 1.95
N PRO A 152 9.47 -8.45 1.43
CA PRO A 152 10.55 -9.14 0.71
C PRO A 152 10.86 -8.59 -0.69
N LEU A 153 9.95 -7.83 -1.32
CA LEU A 153 10.15 -7.32 -2.68
C LEU A 153 10.35 -5.80 -2.74
N PRO A 154 9.49 -4.94 -2.15
CA PRO A 154 9.65 -3.49 -2.28
C PRO A 154 10.92 -2.96 -1.61
N GLY A 155 11.38 -3.59 -0.53
CA GLY A 155 12.58 -3.17 0.21
C GLY A 155 13.86 -3.17 -0.62
N THR A 156 13.92 -3.95 -1.70
CA THR A 156 15.09 -4.03 -2.61
C THR A 156 15.21 -2.85 -3.56
N VAL A 157 14.09 -2.19 -3.88
CA VAL A 157 14.03 -1.13 -4.90
C VAL A 157 13.81 0.24 -4.28
N LEU A 158 13.10 0.31 -3.16
CA LEU A 158 12.52 1.57 -2.70
C LEU A 158 13.45 2.45 -1.85
N GLY A 159 14.60 1.96 -1.41
CA GLY A 159 15.52 2.72 -0.54
C GLY A 159 14.84 3.16 0.78
N SER A 160 15.60 3.74 1.70
CA SER A 160 15.04 4.22 2.98
C SER A 160 15.82 5.39 3.57
N ASP A 161 16.64 6.08 2.78
CA ASP A 161 17.46 7.18 3.25
C ASP A 161 16.60 8.41 3.58
N LEU A 162 17.05 9.20 4.57
CA LEU A 162 16.34 10.36 5.07
C LEU A 162 16.14 11.45 3.98
N PRO A 163 17.15 11.81 3.15
CA PRO A 163 16.97 12.77 2.06
C PRO A 163 15.81 12.42 1.12
N SER A 164 15.81 11.18 0.62
CA SER A 164 14.75 10.59 -0.19
C SER A 164 13.34 10.70 0.41
N ILE A 165 13.22 10.58 1.73
CA ILE A 165 11.94 10.69 2.45
C ILE A 165 11.50 12.14 2.48
N LEU A 166 12.40 13.06 2.80
CA LEU A 166 12.12 14.49 2.84
C LEU A 166 11.69 15.01 1.47
N GLU A 167 12.38 14.60 0.41
CA GLU A 167 12.06 14.95 -0.98
C GLU A 167 10.62 14.56 -1.34
N LEU A 168 10.25 13.28 -1.15
CA LEU A 168 8.91 12.79 -1.44
C LEU A 168 7.85 13.42 -0.53
N ASN A 169 8.19 13.66 0.73
CA ASN A 169 7.32 14.34 1.67
C ASN A 169 6.96 15.75 1.22
N ARG A 170 7.96 16.54 0.83
CA ARG A 170 7.78 17.90 0.29
C ARG A 170 7.03 17.88 -1.03
N LEU A 171 7.30 16.90 -1.89
CA LEU A 171 6.59 16.74 -3.17
C LEU A 171 5.09 16.45 -2.95
N LEU A 172 4.74 15.51 -2.07
CA LEU A 172 3.34 15.21 -1.74
C LEU A 172 2.65 16.39 -1.03
N ARG A 173 3.40 17.20 -0.27
CA ARG A 173 2.88 18.40 0.37
C ARG A 173 2.37 19.43 -0.63
N LEU A 174 3.00 19.52 -1.81
CA LEU A 174 2.56 20.38 -2.92
C LEU A 174 1.23 19.90 -3.54
N ALA A 175 0.95 18.60 -3.47
CA ALA A 175 -0.29 18.00 -3.97
C ALA A 175 -1.45 18.13 -2.98
N ALA A 176 -1.18 18.08 -1.67
CA ALA A 176 -2.18 18.02 -0.62
C ALA A 176 -3.04 19.30 -0.57
N SER A 177 -4.35 19.15 -0.75
CA SER A 177 -5.33 20.24 -0.62
C SER A 177 -6.03 20.25 0.74
N ASP A 178 -6.10 19.11 1.43
CA ASP A 178 -6.75 19.02 2.75
C ASP A 178 -5.74 19.16 3.90
N LYS A 179 -6.25 19.59 5.07
CA LYS A 179 -5.43 19.82 6.26
C LYS A 179 -4.97 18.52 6.93
N ALA A 180 -5.78 17.47 6.94
CA ALA A 180 -5.46 16.23 7.65
C ALA A 180 -4.31 15.49 6.95
N TYR A 181 -4.35 15.36 5.63
CA TYR A 181 -3.24 14.76 4.87
C TYR A 181 -1.97 15.60 4.97
N SER A 182 -2.12 16.92 4.83
CA SER A 182 -1.04 17.88 5.06
C SER A 182 -0.32 17.65 6.39
N THR A 183 -1.07 17.57 7.49
CA THR A 183 -0.52 17.30 8.82
C THR A 183 0.14 15.92 8.93
N ARG A 184 -0.41 14.88 8.26
CA ARG A 184 0.21 13.55 8.19
C ARG A 184 1.58 13.58 7.49
N LEU A 185 1.71 14.40 6.46
CA LEU A 185 2.98 14.61 5.75
C LEU A 185 3.97 15.35 6.65
N ASP A 186 3.55 16.40 7.36
CA ASP A 186 4.45 17.18 8.21
C ASP A 186 5.06 16.37 9.39
N TYR A 187 4.51 15.19 9.71
CA TYR A 187 5.07 14.28 10.72
C TYR A 187 6.28 13.49 10.21
N LEU A 188 7.42 13.59 10.88
CA LEU A 188 8.58 12.70 10.66
C LEU A 188 8.85 11.90 11.95
N PRO A 189 8.87 10.55 11.91
CA PRO A 189 9.11 9.76 13.11
C PRO A 189 10.51 10.02 13.67
N ALA A 190 10.61 10.30 14.98
CA ALA A 190 11.89 10.49 15.68
C ALA A 190 12.83 9.27 15.60
N SER A 191 12.29 8.09 15.28
CA SER A 191 13.03 6.84 15.15
C SER A 191 13.96 6.78 13.93
N ARG A 192 14.08 7.86 13.14
CA ARG A 192 14.87 7.89 11.89
C ARG A 192 16.20 8.63 12.00
N GLY A 193 16.66 8.85 13.22
CA GLY A 193 17.91 9.54 13.50
C GLY A 193 17.69 10.99 13.91
N PRO A 194 18.74 11.84 13.83
CA PRO A 194 18.63 13.24 14.22
C PRO A 194 17.58 13.95 13.37
N ALA A 195 16.99 15.00 13.95
CA ALA A 195 16.07 15.86 13.21
C ALA A 195 16.78 16.45 11.97
N PRO A 196 16.10 16.52 10.81
CA PRO A 196 16.68 17.15 9.61
C PRO A 196 17.14 18.58 9.90
N SER A 197 18.26 18.97 9.33
CA SER A 197 18.70 20.36 9.39
C SER A 197 17.78 21.27 8.54
N PRO A 198 17.74 22.59 8.80
CA PRO A 198 17.04 23.53 7.92
C PRO A 198 17.50 23.44 6.46
N GLN A 199 18.78 23.14 6.23
CA GLN A 199 19.35 22.97 4.89
C GLN A 199 18.79 21.74 4.18
N ASP A 200 18.65 20.60 4.88
CA ASP A 200 18.07 19.38 4.30
C ASP A 200 16.62 19.61 3.87
N ILE A 201 15.85 20.32 4.70
CA ILE A 201 14.46 20.68 4.39
C ILE A 201 14.39 21.58 3.16
N GLN A 202 15.26 22.59 3.08
CA GLN A 202 15.31 23.51 1.93
C GLN A 202 15.70 22.79 0.63
N GLN A 203 16.68 21.90 0.68
CA GLN A 203 17.10 21.10 -0.49
C GLN A 203 15.96 20.20 -0.98
N ALA A 204 15.30 19.49 -0.07
CA ALA A 204 14.13 18.66 -0.38
C ALA A 204 12.97 19.49 -0.97
N GLN A 205 12.74 20.70 -0.45
CA GLN A 205 11.73 21.62 -0.99
C GLN A 205 12.05 22.04 -2.42
N HIS A 206 13.28 22.44 -2.71
CA HIS A 206 13.70 22.81 -4.07
C HIS A 206 13.60 21.65 -5.06
N TRP A 207 13.98 20.44 -4.63
CA TRP A 207 13.79 19.23 -5.43
C TRP A 207 12.31 18.98 -5.72
N ALA A 208 11.45 19.09 -4.70
CA ALA A 208 10.02 18.85 -4.80
C ALA A 208 9.34 19.83 -5.75
N GLU A 209 9.65 21.13 -5.65
CA GLU A 209 9.13 22.16 -6.54
C GLU A 209 9.52 21.90 -8.00
N ARG A 210 10.80 21.60 -8.25
CA ARG A 210 11.29 21.29 -9.59
C ARG A 210 10.61 20.06 -10.18
N THR A 211 10.54 18.98 -9.40
CA THR A 211 9.92 17.71 -9.82
C THR A 211 8.43 17.90 -10.08
N CYS A 212 7.74 18.66 -9.23
CA CYS A 212 6.34 19.00 -9.41
C CYS A 212 6.11 19.78 -10.70
N GLN A 213 6.89 20.83 -10.95
CA GLN A 213 6.79 21.62 -12.18
C GLN A 213 7.06 20.78 -13.44
N LEU A 214 8.02 19.86 -13.37
CA LEU A 214 8.42 19.05 -14.52
C LEU A 214 7.41 17.93 -14.85
N TYR A 215 6.89 17.24 -13.84
CA TYR A 215 6.10 16.02 -14.06
C TYR A 215 4.67 16.07 -13.52
N PHE A 216 4.37 16.88 -12.50
CA PHE A 216 3.09 16.85 -11.79
C PHE A 216 2.25 18.13 -11.94
N LYS A 217 2.70 19.14 -12.70
CA LYS A 217 2.03 20.44 -12.82
C LYS A 217 0.57 20.35 -13.24
N HIS A 218 0.23 19.32 -14.02
CA HIS A 218 -1.12 19.06 -14.53
C HIS A 218 -1.84 17.94 -13.79
N SER A 219 -1.21 17.32 -12.80
CA SER A 219 -1.81 16.27 -11.99
C SER A 219 -2.82 16.89 -11.02
N PRO A 220 -3.97 16.24 -10.78
CA PRO A 220 -4.96 16.74 -9.83
C PRO A 220 -4.39 16.79 -8.42
N ARG A 221 -4.84 17.75 -7.61
CA ARG A 221 -4.49 17.81 -6.19
C ARG A 221 -5.16 16.67 -5.41
N LEU A 222 -4.55 16.32 -4.29
CA LEU A 222 -4.97 15.23 -3.43
C LEU A 222 -5.71 15.75 -2.19
N ALA A 223 -6.97 15.34 -2.02
CA ALA A 223 -7.75 15.63 -0.82
C ALA A 223 -7.63 14.55 0.27
N THR A 224 -7.05 13.40 -0.07
CA THR A 224 -6.81 12.28 0.83
C THR A 224 -5.53 11.55 0.41
N THR A 225 -5.10 10.60 1.23
CA THR A 225 -3.99 9.72 0.85
C THR A 225 -4.43 8.85 -0.32
N PRO A 226 -3.69 8.86 -1.45
CA PRO A 226 -4.11 8.11 -2.63
C PRO A 226 -3.94 6.61 -2.36
N GLU A 227 -4.92 5.83 -2.77
CA GLU A 227 -4.86 4.39 -2.56
C GLU A 227 -3.93 3.72 -3.56
N VAL A 228 -3.13 2.79 -3.06
CA VAL A 228 -2.16 2.02 -3.85
C VAL A 228 -2.65 0.58 -3.92
N CYS A 229 -2.85 0.08 -5.14
CA CYS A 229 -3.24 -1.31 -5.40
C CYS A 229 -4.48 -1.79 -4.60
N SER A 230 -5.40 -0.91 -4.26
CA SER A 230 -6.63 -1.25 -3.54
C SER A 230 -7.74 -1.68 -4.49
N SER A 231 -8.64 -2.50 -3.97
CA SER A 231 -9.94 -2.68 -4.60
C SER A 231 -10.76 -1.39 -4.43
N PRO A 232 -11.53 -0.96 -5.45
CA PRO A 232 -12.42 0.22 -5.33
C PRO A 232 -13.51 0.06 -4.25
N TYR A 233 -13.56 -1.08 -3.56
CA TYR A 233 -14.57 -1.44 -2.57
C TYR A 233 -14.23 -1.05 -1.13
N VAL A 234 -13.06 -0.47 -0.87
CA VAL A 234 -12.64 -0.03 0.48
C VAL A 234 -12.64 1.49 0.56
N VAL A 235 -13.78 2.11 0.28
CA VAL A 235 -14.03 3.48 0.75
C VAL A 235 -14.60 3.35 2.16
N MET A 236 -13.76 3.58 3.17
CA MET A 236 -14.17 3.78 4.57
C MET A 236 -14.56 5.23 4.82
#